data_AF-A0A950RHD1-F1
#
_entry.id   AF-A0A950RHD1-F1
#
_cell.length_a   1.000
_cell.length_b   1.000
_cell.length_c   1.000
_cell.angle_alpha   90.00
_cell.angle_beta   90.00
_cell.angle_gamma   90.00
#
_symmetry.space_group_name_H-M   'P 1'
#
loop_
_entity.id
_entity.type
_entity.pdbx_description
1 polymer ?
#
loop_
_entity_poly.entity_id
_entity_poly.type
_entity_poly.pdbx_seq_one_letter_code
_entity_poly.pdbx_strand_id
1 'polypeptide(L)'
;SLLVKAGALVFIFLVPLQYALWLQLLGGIWIIQTAPSVLLALYTRLLNGWALLVGWAVGFVLGTWMFFANHSQPVYPLHLWGTTVPCYIAVSAVIVNIGVSVVLSLVLNVVASDRHNDLTIWQDYV
;
A
#
# COMPACT_ATOMS: atom_id res chain seq x y z
N SER A 1 -28.44 5.83 12.05
CA SER A 1 -27.79 4.53 12.36
C SER A 1 -28.60 3.35 11.85
N LEU A 2 -29.87 3.17 12.26
CA LEU A 2 -30.73 2.06 11.81
C LEU A 2 -30.94 1.99 10.29
N LEU A 3 -31.15 3.14 9.64
CA LEU A 3 -31.30 3.21 8.18
C LEU A 3 -30.07 2.68 7.43
N VAL A 4 -28.87 3.02 7.92
CA VAL A 4 -27.59 2.56 7.36
C VAL A 4 -27.43 1.05 7.55
N LYS A 5 -27.78 0.53 8.73
CA LYS A 5 -27.73 -0.92 9.00
C LYS A 5 -28.74 -1.70 8.17
N ALA A 6 -29.95 -1.18 7.98
CA ALA A 6 -30.96 -1.78 7.12
C ALA A 6 -30.52 -1.79 5.64
N GLY A 7 -29.93 -0.68 5.15
CA GLY A 7 -29.35 -0.61 3.81
C GLY A 7 -28.19 -1.59 3.61
N ALA A 8 -27.29 -1.74 4.60
CA ALA A 8 -26.20 -2.71 4.56
C ALA A 8 -26.72 -4.15 4.53
N LEU A 9 -27.79 -4.46 5.27
CA LEU A 9 -28.42 -5.78 5.24
C LEU A 9 -28.97 -6.11 3.84
N VAL A 10 -29.68 -5.16 3.23
CA VAL A 10 -30.18 -5.29 1.84
C VAL A 10 -29.02 -5.48 0.85
N PHE A 11 -27.92 -4.74 1.01
CA PHE A 11 -26.73 -4.88 0.17
C PHE A 11 -26.08 -6.26 0.27
N ILE A 12 -25.98 -6.84 1.48
CA ILE A 12 -25.42 -8.19 1.69
C ILE A 12 -26.27 -9.27 1.01
N PHE A 13 -27.60 -9.12 1.01
CA PHE A 13 -28.48 -10.08 0.32
C PHE A 13 -28.47 -9.92 -1.21
N LEU A 14 -28.23 -8.71 -1.72
CA LEU A 14 -28.23 -8.41 -3.15
C LEU A 14 -26.88 -8.66 -3.82
N VAL A 15 -25.76 -8.43 -3.11
CA VAL A 15 -24.41 -8.57 -3.67
C VAL A 15 -23.88 -9.98 -3.39
N PRO A 16 -23.48 -10.73 -4.43
CA PRO A 16 -22.85 -12.03 -4.23
C PRO A 16 -21.64 -11.94 -3.31
N LEU A 17 -21.56 -12.83 -2.31
CA LEU A 17 -20.49 -12.91 -1.32
C LEU A 17 -19.08 -12.81 -1.93
N GLN A 18 -18.91 -13.40 -3.11
CA GLN A 18 -17.64 -13.39 -3.85
C GLN A 18 -17.12 -11.98 -4.13
N TYR A 19 -18.00 -11.05 -4.52
CA TYR A 19 -17.59 -9.67 -4.80
C TYR A 19 -17.20 -8.93 -3.51
N ALA A 20 -17.91 -9.20 -2.41
CA ALA A 20 -17.56 -8.63 -1.11
C ALA A 20 -16.16 -9.10 -0.66
N LEU A 21 -15.83 -10.38 -0.85
CA LEU A 21 -14.51 -10.93 -0.56
C LEU A 21 -13.42 -10.28 -1.42
N TRP A 22 -13.65 -10.08 -2.71
CA TRP A 22 -12.67 -9.41 -3.58
C TRP A 22 -12.44 -7.95 -3.19
N LEU A 23 -13.51 -7.21 -2.90
CA LEU A 23 -13.40 -5.82 -2.44
C LEU A 23 -12.70 -5.74 -1.08
N GLN A 24 -12.92 -6.70 -0.20
CA GLN A 24 -12.22 -6.79 1.08
C GLN A 24 -10.72 -7.06 0.89
N LEU A 25 -10.35 -8.01 0.03
CA LEU A 25 -8.95 -8.34 -0.25
C LEU A 25 -8.23 -7.18 -0.92
N LEU A 26 -8.82 -6.59 -1.95
CA LEU A 26 -8.29 -5.39 -2.62
C LEU A 26 -8.20 -4.21 -1.65
N GLY A 27 -9.26 -3.95 -0.88
CA GLY A 27 -9.26 -2.91 0.15
C GLY A 27 -8.14 -3.11 1.17
N GLY A 28 -7.92 -4.34 1.63
CA GLY A 28 -6.80 -4.69 2.50
C GLY A 28 -5.44 -4.43 1.86
N ILE A 29 -5.25 -4.82 0.60
CA ILE A 29 -4.03 -4.56 -0.18
C ILE A 29 -3.78 -3.06 -0.31
N TRP A 30 -4.80 -2.25 -0.54
CA TRP A 30 -4.68 -0.80 -0.75
C TRP A 30 -4.41 -0.04 0.54
N ILE A 31 -5.18 -0.33 1.60
CA ILE A 31 -5.06 0.35 2.89
C ILE A 31 -3.68 0.10 3.51
N ILE A 32 -3.14 -1.12 3.43
CA ILE A 32 -1.83 -1.40 4.01
C ILE A 32 -0.67 -0.67 3.31
N GLN A 33 -0.82 -0.22 2.05
CA GLN A 33 0.24 0.56 1.38
C GLN A 33 0.37 1.96 1.96
N THR A 34 -0.68 2.54 2.54
CA THR A 34 -0.59 3.88 3.14
C THR A 34 0.21 3.86 4.43
N ALA A 35 0.21 2.74 5.16
CA ALA A 35 0.92 2.60 6.43
C ALA A 35 2.42 2.91 6.33
N PRO A 36 3.24 2.24 5.48
CA PRO A 36 4.66 2.58 5.38
C PRO A 36 4.86 4.01 4.87
N SER A 37 4.08 4.46 3.88
CA SER A 37 4.27 5.78 3.29
C SER A 37 3.95 6.92 4.28
N VAL A 38 2.93 6.76 5.12
CA VAL A 38 2.56 7.75 6.15
C VAL A 38 3.46 7.63 7.39
N LEU A 39 3.68 6.42 7.90
CA LEU A 39 4.50 6.23 9.10
C LEU A 39 5.95 6.65 8.85
N LEU A 40 6.51 6.32 7.69
CA LEU A 40 7.88 6.74 7.36
C LEU A 40 7.95 8.24 7.06
N ALA A 41 6.91 8.86 6.48
CA ALA A 41 6.86 10.31 6.35
C ALA A 41 6.90 11.00 7.74
N LEU A 42 6.15 10.48 8.70
CA LEU A 42 6.04 11.07 10.04
C LEU A 42 7.27 10.80 10.91
N TYR A 43 7.74 9.55 10.98
CA TYR A 43 8.79 9.16 11.92
C TYR A 43 10.21 9.26 11.35
N THR A 44 10.37 9.22 10.03
CA THR A 44 11.70 9.25 9.40
C THR A 44 11.87 10.46 8.49
N ARG A 45 12.51 11.50 9.03
CA ARG A 45 12.95 12.70 8.27
C ARG A 45 14.00 12.41 7.18
N LEU A 46 14.42 11.16 7.04
CA LEU A 46 15.42 10.69 6.08
C LEU A 46 14.83 10.52 4.68
N LEU A 47 13.54 10.21 4.55
CA LEU A 47 12.91 9.92 3.27
C LEU A 47 12.23 11.16 2.69
N ASN A 48 12.30 11.28 1.36
CA ASN A 48 11.72 12.38 0.63
C ASN A 48 10.20 12.16 0.47
N GLY A 49 9.39 13.22 0.61
CA GLY A 49 7.93 13.13 0.55
C GLY A 49 7.42 12.63 -0.81
N TRP A 50 7.98 13.12 -1.91
CA TRP A 50 7.65 12.62 -3.25
C TRP A 50 8.08 11.17 -3.45
N ALA A 51 9.22 10.77 -2.89
CA ALA A 51 9.65 9.38 -2.96
C ALA A 51 8.68 8.42 -2.26
N LEU A 52 8.16 8.81 -1.10
CA LEU A 52 7.16 8.04 -0.35
C LEU A 52 5.82 7.94 -1.09
N LEU A 53 5.40 9.02 -1.78
CA LEU A 53 4.20 9.02 -2.61
C LEU A 53 4.36 8.10 -3.82
N VAL A 54 5.52 8.13 -4.49
CA VAL A 54 5.80 7.22 -5.61
C VAL A 54 5.86 5.77 -5.13
N GLY A 55 6.52 5.51 -3.99
CA GLY A 55 6.52 4.17 -3.38
C GLY A 55 5.12 3.65 -3.08
N TRP A 56 4.25 4.51 -2.52
CA TRP A 56 2.83 4.22 -2.33
C TRP A 56 2.13 3.84 -3.64
N ALA A 57 2.28 4.68 -4.67
CA ALA A 57 1.63 4.47 -5.95
C ALA A 57 2.10 3.16 -6.61
N VAL A 58 3.39 2.87 -6.56
CA VAL A 58 3.95 1.61 -7.09
C VAL A 58 3.40 0.41 -6.30
N GLY A 59 3.39 0.46 -4.97
CA GLY A 59 2.81 -0.61 -4.15
C GLY A 59 1.33 -0.84 -4.43
N PHE A 60 0.55 0.23 -4.59
CA PHE A 60 -0.87 0.16 -4.92
C PHE A 60 -1.12 -0.50 -6.29
N VAL A 61 -0.40 -0.04 -7.32
CA VAL A 61 -0.54 -0.57 -8.69
C VAL A 61 -0.07 -2.01 -8.78
N LEU A 62 1.09 -2.32 -8.19
CA LEU A 62 1.67 -3.66 -8.19
C LEU A 62 0.79 -4.65 -7.42
N GLY A 63 0.29 -4.29 -6.24
CA GLY A 63 -0.65 -5.11 -5.48
C GLY A 63 -1.94 -5.39 -6.25
N THR A 64 -2.48 -4.38 -6.92
CA THR A 64 -3.69 -4.52 -7.76
C THR A 64 -3.42 -5.43 -8.95
N TRP A 65 -2.30 -5.25 -9.64
CA TRP A 65 -1.91 -6.10 -10.76
C TRP A 65 -1.73 -7.56 -10.33
N MET A 66 -0.96 -7.83 -9.28
CA MET A 66 -0.75 -9.19 -8.80
C MET A 66 -2.06 -9.89 -8.41
N PHE A 67 -3.02 -9.15 -7.84
CA PHE A 67 -4.33 -9.70 -7.49
C PHE A 67 -5.11 -10.17 -8.72
N PHE A 68 -5.17 -9.34 -9.77
CA PHE A 68 -5.86 -9.72 -11.01
C PHE A 68 -5.10 -10.79 -11.80
N ALA A 69 -3.77 -10.72 -11.81
CA ALA A 69 -2.92 -11.72 -12.47
C ALA A 69 -3.04 -13.11 -11.84
N ASN A 70 -3.40 -13.18 -10.56
CA ASN A 70 -3.52 -14.42 -9.80
C ASN A 70 -4.99 -14.78 -9.51
N HIS A 71 -5.88 -14.53 -10.48
CA HIS A 71 -7.29 -14.94 -10.43
C HIS A 71 -8.04 -14.52 -9.15
N SER A 72 -7.76 -13.31 -8.67
CA SER A 72 -8.39 -12.73 -7.47
C SER A 72 -8.11 -13.50 -6.18
N GLN A 73 -6.98 -14.20 -6.11
CA GLN A 73 -6.48 -14.88 -4.91
C GLN A 73 -5.40 -14.05 -4.21
N PRO A 74 -5.33 -14.07 -2.86
CA PRO A 74 -4.43 -13.22 -2.09
C PRO A 74 -2.96 -13.67 -2.07
N VAL A 75 -2.66 -14.89 -2.54
CA VAL A 75 -1.32 -15.50 -2.49
C VAL A 75 -0.78 -15.68 -3.90
N TYR A 76 0.22 -14.89 -4.27
CA TYR A 76 0.87 -14.95 -5.57
C TYR A 76 2.02 -15.98 -5.54
N PRO A 77 2.06 -16.93 -6.49
CA PRO A 77 3.17 -17.87 -6.62
C PRO A 77 4.37 -17.19 -7.29
N LEU A 78 5.42 -16.90 -6.51
CA LEU A 78 6.65 -16.33 -7.04
C LEU A 78 7.57 -17.47 -7.50
N HIS A 79 7.92 -17.50 -8.79
CA HIS A 79 8.87 -18.46 -9.33
C HIS A 79 10.29 -17.88 -9.27
N LEU A 80 11.11 -18.38 -8.33
CA LEU A 80 12.50 -17.95 -8.12
C LEU A 80 13.42 -19.16 -8.25
N TRP A 81 14.37 -19.11 -9.19
CA TRP A 81 15.44 -20.11 -9.33
C TRP A 81 14.95 -21.57 -9.34
N GLY A 82 13.83 -21.85 -10.02
CA GLY A 82 13.25 -23.19 -10.11
C GLY A 82 12.39 -23.61 -8.90
N THR A 83 12.21 -22.72 -7.91
CA THR A 83 11.35 -22.94 -6.74
C THR A 83 10.15 -21.99 -6.77
N THR A 84 8.97 -22.49 -6.42
CA THR A 84 7.76 -21.67 -6.29
C THR A 84 7.56 -21.33 -4.83
N VAL A 85 7.71 -20.07 -4.48
CA VAL A 85 7.48 -19.56 -3.13
C VAL A 85 6.12 -18.85 -3.09
N PRO A 86 5.17 -19.32 -2.28
CA PRO A 86 3.90 -18.61 -2.12
C PRO A 86 4.14 -17.32 -1.31
N CYS A 87 3.75 -16.18 -1.86
CA CYS A 87 3.88 -14.89 -1.20
C CYS A 87 2.53 -14.18 -1.10
N TYR A 88 2.24 -13.57 0.04
CA TYR A 88 1.07 -12.70 0.17
C TYR A 88 1.26 -11.43 -0.66
N ILE A 89 0.28 -11.10 -1.49
CA ILE A 89 0.30 -9.96 -2.41
C ILE A 89 0.49 -8.65 -1.64
N ALA A 90 -0.24 -8.48 -0.54
CA ALA A 90 -0.15 -7.29 0.31
C ALA A 90 1.27 -7.09 0.86
N VAL A 91 1.91 -8.16 1.33
CA VAL A 91 3.25 -8.10 1.94
C VAL A 91 4.32 -7.80 0.89
N SER A 92 4.28 -8.50 -0.24
CA SER A 92 5.21 -8.26 -1.35
C SER A 92 5.09 -6.83 -1.90
N ALA A 93 3.87 -6.32 -2.05
CA ALA A 93 3.64 -4.93 -2.46
C ALA A 93 4.19 -3.91 -1.45
N VAL A 94 4.06 -4.17 -0.14
CA VAL A 94 4.65 -3.31 0.92
C VAL A 94 6.18 -3.30 0.83
N ILE A 95 6.81 -4.45 0.60
CA ILE A 95 8.27 -4.53 0.44
C ILE A 95 8.72 -3.67 -0.76
N VAL A 96 8.00 -3.76 -1.89
CA VAL A 96 8.28 -2.94 -3.07
C VAL A 96 8.07 -1.45 -2.78
N ASN A 97 6.99 -1.07 -2.10
CA ASN A 97 6.72 0.32 -1.71
C ASN A 97 7.89 0.90 -0.89
N ILE A 98 8.32 0.19 0.16
CA ILE A 98 9.45 0.62 0.99
C ILE A 98 10.73 0.70 0.16
N GLY A 99 11.02 -0.33 -0.65
CA GLY A 99 12.21 -0.36 -1.50
C GLY A 99 12.28 0.82 -2.46
N VAL A 100 11.19 1.09 -3.18
CA VAL A 100 11.08 2.24 -4.09
C VAL A 100 11.23 3.56 -3.33
N SER A 101 10.57 3.69 -2.19
CA SER A 101 10.65 4.90 -1.36
C SER A 101 12.08 5.19 -0.91
N VAL A 102 12.82 4.15 -0.48
CA VAL A 102 14.22 4.28 -0.05
C VAL A 102 15.11 4.66 -1.24
N VAL A 103 15.05 3.90 -2.33
CA VAL A 103 15.91 4.14 -3.51
C VAL A 103 15.67 5.53 -4.09
N LEU A 104 14.41 5.93 -4.26
CA LEU A 104 14.08 7.22 -4.83
C LEU A 104 14.41 8.37 -3.87
N SER A 105 14.29 8.17 -2.56
CA SER A 105 14.73 9.15 -1.56
C SER A 105 16.23 9.41 -1.64
N LEU A 106 17.05 8.37 -1.85
CA LEU A 106 18.51 8.54 -2.01
C LEU A 106 18.83 9.46 -3.20
N VAL A 107 18.08 9.36 -4.30
CA VAL A 107 18.28 10.20 -5.49
C VAL A 107 17.71 11.60 -5.29
N LEU A 108 16.46 11.71 -4.84
CA LEU A 108 15.77 12.99 -4.70
C LEU A 108 16.36 13.88 -3.60
N ASN A 109 16.86 13.30 -2.52
CA ASN A 109 17.53 14.09 -1.47
C ASN A 109 18.81 14.78 -1.97
N VAL A 110 19.45 14.26 -3.03
CA VAL A 110 20.64 14.87 -3.62
C VAL A 110 20.27 15.99 -4.61
N VAL A 111 19.19 15.82 -5.37
CA VAL A 111 18.85 16.69 -6.52
C VAL A 111 17.78 17.73 -6.17
N ALA A 112 16.76 17.37 -5.40
CA ALA A 112 15.58 18.17 -5.12
C ALA A 112 15.06 17.88 -3.71
N SER A 113 15.84 18.28 -2.70
CA SER A 113 15.51 18.01 -1.30
C SER A 113 14.35 18.87 -0.82
N ASP A 114 13.21 18.23 -0.54
CA ASP A 114 12.01 18.89 0.03
C ASP A 114 12.23 19.40 1.46
N ARG A 115 13.33 18.99 2.12
CA ARG A 115 13.65 19.40 3.50
C ARG A 115 13.77 20.90 3.68
N HIS A 116 14.14 21.65 2.64
CA HIS A 116 14.28 23.11 2.75
C HIS A 116 12.95 23.82 3.00
N ASN A 117 11.83 23.20 2.61
CA ASN A 117 10.48 23.74 2.81
C ASN A 117 9.74 23.09 3.99
N ASP A 118 10.37 22.11 4.65
CA ASP A 118 9.78 21.41 5.79
C ASP A 118 9.95 22.25 7.07
N LEU A 119 8.84 22.81 7.54
CA LEU A 119 8.77 23.64 8.74
C LEU A 119 8.54 22.83 10.02
N THR A 120 8.39 21.51 9.92
CA THR A 120 8.09 20.67 11.09
C THR A 120 9.25 20.69 12.09
N ILE A 121 8.91 20.88 13.35
CA ILE A 121 9.87 20.91 14.46
C ILE A 121 9.73 19.64 15.31
N TRP A 122 10.79 19.28 16.04
CA TRP A 122 10.81 18.05 16.85
C TRP A 122 9.63 17.94 17.84
N GLN A 123 9.04 19.08 18.22
CA GLN A 123 7.90 19.16 19.13
C GLN A 123 6.57 18.70 18.50
N ASP A 124 6.47 18.62 17.16
CA ASP A 124 5.24 18.21 16.46
C ASP A 124 5.01 16.69 16.45
N TYR A 125 5.98 15.90 16.89
CA TYR A 125 5.94 14.42 16.82
C TYR A 125 5.73 13.73 18.17
N VAL A 126 5.58 14.51 19.26
CA VAL A 126 5.51 14.01 20.64
C VAL A 126 4.10 14.18 21.20
#